data_AF-A0A815YJM7-F1
#
_entry.id   AF-A0A815YJM7-F1
#
_cell.length_a   1.000
_cell.length_b   1.000
_cell.length_c   1.000
_cell.angle_alpha   90.00
_cell.angle_beta   90.00
_cell.angle_gamma   90.00
#
_symmetry.space_group_name_H-M   'P 1'
#
loop_
_entity.id
_entity.type
_entity.pdbx_description
1 polymer ?
#
loop_
_entity_poly.entity_id
_entity_poly.type
_entity_poly.pdbx_seq_one_letter_code
_entity_poly.pdbx_strand_id
1 'polypeptide(L)'
;HIHDLKQVRSIFVYCFDKEKNELWAKKYKKVRSVIVELNDLLKEIDIDCKGDEQKLNESIKLKIHNDEIILLLLQINSSLIDKKYLLNICLKFYENNISELENIREFEHLYSSLNALEWFFNETFLYRLLIKSLHIFNIEILFLLRFFLQDIDQQLRNCTIVSERVYRGQLMTIDQIDFIQQSINDKYFRFNLFIIDNRITE
;
A
#
# COMPACT_ATOMS: atom_id res chain seq x y z
N HIS A 1 -24.84 0.08 20.70
CA HIS A 1 -24.17 1.21 21.37
C HIS A 1 -23.15 1.86 20.43
N ILE A 2 -22.67 3.08 20.70
CA ILE A 2 -21.74 3.82 19.81
C ILE A 2 -20.48 3.00 19.49
N HIS A 3 -19.98 2.21 20.44
CA HIS A 3 -18.82 1.33 20.25
C HIS A 3 -19.08 0.14 19.30
N ASP A 4 -20.32 -0.24 19.02
CA ASP A 4 -20.65 -1.33 18.10
C ASP A 4 -20.67 -0.87 16.64
N LEU A 5 -20.75 0.44 16.40
CA LEU A 5 -20.87 1.01 15.07
C LEU A 5 -19.58 0.81 14.27
N LYS A 6 -19.67 0.13 13.13
CA LYS A 6 -18.53 -0.06 12.22
C LYS A 6 -17.97 1.27 11.69
N GLN A 7 -18.79 2.33 11.63
CA GLN A 7 -18.33 3.67 11.22
C GLN A 7 -17.45 4.36 12.27
N VAL A 8 -17.49 3.91 13.53
CA VAL A 8 -16.69 4.48 14.61
C VAL A 8 -15.39 3.69 14.74
N ARG A 9 -14.28 4.35 14.43
CA ARG A 9 -12.92 3.79 14.53
C ARG A 9 -12.30 4.01 15.91
N SER A 10 -12.32 5.27 16.36
CA SER A 10 -11.64 5.71 17.58
C SER A 10 -12.61 6.52 18.43
N ILE A 11 -12.58 6.33 19.74
CA ILE A 11 -13.31 7.14 20.71
C ILE A 11 -12.28 7.70 21.69
N PHE A 12 -12.28 9.02 21.84
CA PHE A 12 -11.48 9.75 22.83
C PHE A 12 -12.42 10.28 23.90
N VAL A 13 -12.09 10.06 25.17
CA VAL A 13 -12.93 10.46 26.31
C VAL A 13 -12.25 11.63 27.01
N TYR A 14 -12.80 12.83 26.86
CA TYR A 14 -12.32 14.02 27.56
C TYR A 14 -13.08 14.19 28.89
N CYS A 15 -12.38 14.09 30.03
CA CYS A 15 -13.01 14.17 31.35
C CYS A 15 -12.06 14.63 32.46
N PHE A 16 -12.59 15.29 33.48
CA PHE A 16 -11.80 15.70 34.66
C PHE A 16 -11.45 14.54 35.61
N ASP A 17 -12.28 13.49 35.64
CA ASP A 17 -12.12 12.33 36.53
C ASP A 17 -11.58 11.13 35.74
N LYS A 18 -10.26 11.08 35.59
CA LYS A 18 -9.57 10.06 34.79
C LYS A 18 -9.72 8.65 35.36
N GLU A 19 -9.52 8.49 36.66
CA GLU A 19 -9.49 7.17 37.31
C GLU A 19 -10.83 6.45 37.18
N LYS A 20 -11.93 7.16 37.40
CA LYS A 20 -13.27 6.60 37.23
C LYS A 20 -13.55 6.18 35.79
N ASN A 21 -13.08 6.98 34.83
CA ASN A 21 -13.42 6.78 33.43
C ASN A 21 -12.51 5.76 32.73
N GLU A 22 -11.27 5.59 33.18
CA GLU A 22 -10.38 4.52 32.69
C GLU A 22 -10.91 3.11 32.99
N LEU A 23 -11.57 2.92 34.14
CA LEU A 23 -12.09 1.62 34.57
C LEU A 23 -13.14 1.05 33.60
N TRP A 24 -14.01 1.91 33.06
CA TRP A 24 -14.99 1.47 32.06
C TRP A 24 -14.46 1.58 30.63
N ALA A 25 -13.57 2.54 30.34
CA ALA A 25 -12.97 2.69 29.02
C ALA A 25 -12.21 1.42 28.60
N LYS A 26 -11.50 0.77 29.54
CA LYS A 26 -10.81 -0.51 29.32
C LYS A 26 -11.73 -1.65 28.84
N LYS A 27 -13.05 -1.55 29.04
CA LYS A 27 -14.02 -2.55 28.58
C LYS A 27 -14.30 -2.47 27.08
N TYR A 28 -13.94 -1.36 26.43
CA TYR A 28 -14.27 -1.09 25.03
C TYR A 28 -13.02 -0.90 24.18
N LYS A 29 -12.77 -1.83 23.26
CA LYS A 29 -11.58 -1.80 22.38
C LYS A 29 -11.44 -0.54 21.51
N LYS A 30 -12.53 0.18 21.27
CA LYS A 30 -12.54 1.40 20.44
C LYS A 30 -12.22 2.67 21.24
N VAL A 31 -12.21 2.60 22.56
CA VAL A 31 -11.82 3.74 23.40
C VAL A 31 -10.31 3.74 23.48
N ARG A 32 -9.67 4.72 22.83
CA ARG A 32 -8.21 4.78 22.73
C ARG A 32 -7.57 5.37 23.97
N SER A 33 -8.14 6.46 24.47
CA SER A 33 -7.59 7.17 25.61
C SER A 33 -8.65 7.96 26.36
N VAL A 34 -8.41 8.09 27.67
CA VAL A 34 -9.15 8.95 28.59
C VAL A 34 -8.22 10.09 28.96
N ILE A 35 -8.62 11.31 28.65
CA ILE A 35 -7.76 12.49 28.63
C ILE A 35 -8.38 13.59 29.49
N VAL A 36 -7.54 14.24 30.29
CA VAL A 36 -7.93 15.32 31.21
C VAL A 36 -7.58 16.69 30.63
N GLU A 37 -6.45 16.79 29.94
CA GLU A 37 -5.96 18.03 29.38
C GLU A 37 -6.35 18.18 27.91
N LEU A 38 -6.85 19.36 27.55
CA LEU A 38 -7.27 19.66 26.18
C LEU A 38 -6.09 19.54 25.20
N ASN A 39 -4.90 19.98 25.60
CA ASN A 39 -3.71 19.92 24.75
C ASN A 39 -3.32 18.48 24.41
N ASP A 40 -3.48 17.54 25.35
CA ASP A 40 -3.17 16.14 25.10
C ASP A 40 -4.25 15.48 24.24
N LEU A 41 -5.51 15.92 24.36
CA LEU A 41 -6.58 15.49 23.46
C LEU A 41 -6.28 15.91 22.02
N LEU A 42 -5.86 17.16 21.83
CA LEU A 42 -5.50 17.67 20.51
C LEU A 42 -4.30 16.93 19.92
N LYS A 43 -3.27 16.61 20.73
CA LYS A 43 -2.12 15.80 20.27
C LYS A 43 -2.53 14.38 19.85
N GLU A 44 -3.35 13.71 20.65
CA GLU A 44 -3.80 12.34 20.37
C GLU A 44 -4.67 12.27 19.09
N ILE A 45 -5.53 13.28 18.88
CA ILE A 45 -6.31 13.42 17.64
C ILE A 45 -5.37 13.69 16.47
N ASP A 46 -4.41 14.61 16.62
CA ASP A 46 -3.44 14.96 15.56
C ASP A 46 -2.58 13.74 15.16
N ILE A 47 -2.17 12.91 16.12
CA ILE A 47 -1.46 11.65 15.84
C ILE A 47 -2.35 10.67 15.06
N ASP A 48 -3.61 10.49 15.45
CA ASP A 48 -4.54 9.61 14.73
C ASP A 48 -4.82 10.12 13.31
N CYS A 49 -5.03 11.43 13.16
CA CYS A 49 -5.24 12.08 11.87
C CYS A 49 -4.01 12.01 10.96
N LYS A 50 -2.80 12.21 11.48
CA LYS A 50 -1.55 12.11 10.69
C LYS A 50 -1.30 10.70 10.15
N GLY A 51 -1.65 9.67 10.93
CA GLY A 51 -1.61 8.29 10.44
C GLY A 51 -2.53 8.06 9.24
N ASP A 52 -3.67 8.76 9.21
CA ASP A 52 -4.63 8.69 8.11
C ASP A 52 -4.20 9.55 6.92
N GLU A 53 -3.59 10.71 7.14
CA GLU A 53 -2.99 11.53 6.08
C GLU A 53 -1.84 10.80 5.36
N GLN A 54 -1.04 10.01 6.07
CA GLN A 54 0.01 9.19 5.44
C GLN A 54 -0.60 8.12 4.53
N LYS A 55 -1.59 7.36 5.02
CA LYS A 55 -2.33 6.36 4.23
C LYS A 55 -3.07 6.98 3.05
N LEU A 56 -3.64 8.16 3.27
CA LEU A 56 -4.32 8.94 2.25
C LEU A 56 -3.32 9.41 1.19
N ASN A 57 -2.15 9.94 1.56
CA ASN A 57 -1.10 10.35 0.62
C ASN A 57 -0.50 9.18 -0.19
N GLU A 58 -0.45 7.97 0.40
CA GLU A 58 -0.07 6.75 -0.32
C GLU A 58 -1.13 6.35 -1.36
N SER A 59 -2.41 6.48 -1.01
CA SER A 59 -3.56 6.18 -1.89
C SER A 59 -3.87 7.28 -2.92
N ILE A 60 -3.52 8.55 -2.67
CA ILE A 60 -3.73 9.71 -3.55
C ILE A 60 -2.84 9.66 -4.80
N LYS A 61 -1.80 8.83 -4.84
CA LYS A 61 -1.03 8.58 -6.07
C LYS A 61 -1.73 7.62 -7.03
N LEU A 62 -3.05 7.79 -7.16
CA LEU A 62 -3.79 7.60 -8.40
C LEU A 62 -3.24 8.63 -9.42
N LYS A 63 -2.03 8.42 -9.96
CA LYS A 63 -1.82 7.89 -11.32
C LYS A 63 -2.85 8.42 -12.32
N ILE A 64 -2.82 9.72 -12.55
CA ILE A 64 -3.57 10.28 -13.68
C ILE A 64 -2.75 10.15 -15.00
N HIS A 65 -1.41 10.01 -15.04
CA HIS A 65 -0.67 10.06 -16.33
C HIS A 65 0.49 9.05 -16.54
N ASN A 66 0.64 8.00 -15.73
CA ASN A 66 1.83 7.12 -15.82
C ASN A 66 1.61 5.79 -16.55
N ASP A 67 0.40 5.57 -17.09
CA ASP A 67 0.05 4.32 -17.76
C ASP A 67 0.87 4.13 -19.04
N GLU A 68 1.11 5.22 -19.76
CA GLU A 68 1.95 5.21 -20.95
C GLU A 68 3.38 4.76 -20.63
N ILE A 69 3.95 5.23 -19.51
CA ILE A 69 5.31 4.87 -19.10
C ILE A 69 5.36 3.40 -18.65
N ILE A 70 4.36 2.91 -17.92
CA ILE A 70 4.31 1.49 -17.55
C ILE A 70 4.17 0.61 -18.80
N LEU A 71 3.32 1.00 -19.75
CA LEU A 71 3.18 0.31 -21.03
C LEU A 71 4.50 0.30 -21.83
N LEU A 72 5.23 1.42 -21.84
CA LEU A 72 6.56 1.50 -22.45
C LEU A 72 7.56 0.58 -21.74
N LEU A 73 7.58 0.54 -20.41
CA LEU A 73 8.45 -0.36 -19.64
C LEU A 73 8.17 -1.84 -19.95
N LEU A 74 6.91 -2.21 -20.19
CA LEU A 74 6.55 -3.57 -20.58
C LEU A 74 7.05 -3.93 -21.99
N GLN A 75 7.23 -2.95 -22.88
CA GLN A 75 7.71 -3.17 -24.25
C GLN A 75 9.24 -3.21 -24.37
N ILE A 76 9.98 -2.63 -23.41
CA ILE A 76 11.44 -2.56 -23.45
C ILE A 76 12.04 -3.89 -22.96
N ASN A 77 12.89 -4.50 -23.77
CA ASN A 77 13.59 -5.73 -23.38
C ASN A 77 14.33 -5.57 -22.05
N SER A 78 14.12 -6.52 -21.15
CA SER A 78 14.85 -6.58 -19.89
C SER A 78 16.20 -7.26 -20.09
N SER A 79 17.23 -6.78 -19.38
CA SER A 79 18.56 -7.38 -19.40
C SER A 79 18.87 -8.07 -18.08
N LEU A 80 19.57 -9.21 -18.14
CA LEU A 80 20.11 -9.88 -16.95
C LEU A 80 21.08 -8.98 -16.16
N ILE A 81 21.69 -8.00 -16.82
CA ILE A 81 22.57 -7.01 -16.20
C ILE A 81 21.78 -6.14 -15.22
N ASP A 82 20.55 -5.75 -15.58
CA ASP A 82 19.71 -4.89 -14.74
C ASP A 82 19.21 -5.61 -13.50
N LYS A 83 18.86 -6.91 -13.64
CA LYS A 83 18.54 -7.76 -12.48
C LYS A 83 19.70 -7.80 -11.50
N LYS A 84 20.93 -8.05 -11.97
CA LYS A 84 22.12 -8.07 -11.10
C LYS A 84 22.38 -6.71 -10.46
N TYR A 85 22.22 -5.63 -11.21
CA TYR A 85 22.39 -4.28 -10.69
C TYR A 85 21.36 -3.95 -9.60
N LEU A 86 20.09 -4.31 -9.81
CA LEU A 86 19.03 -4.18 -8.81
C LEU A 86 19.37 -4.94 -7.52
N LEU A 87 19.84 -6.19 -7.63
CA LEU A 87 20.20 -7.00 -6.47
C LEU A 87 21.35 -6.37 -5.69
N ASN A 88 22.36 -5.82 -6.37
CA ASN A 88 23.45 -5.10 -5.71
C ASN A 88 22.96 -3.86 -4.95
N ILE A 89 21.99 -3.12 -5.49
CA ILE A 89 21.35 -2.00 -4.78
C ILE A 89 20.63 -2.54 -3.52
N CYS A 90 19.85 -3.61 -3.66
CA CYS A 90 19.10 -4.20 -2.54
C CYS A 90 20.04 -4.71 -1.44
N LEU A 91 21.13 -5.40 -1.79
CA LEU A 91 22.12 -5.91 -0.83
C LEU A 91 22.75 -4.78 -0.02
N LYS A 92 23.05 -3.64 -0.64
CA LYS A 92 23.55 -2.45 0.06
C LYS A 92 22.49 -1.81 0.94
N PHE A 93 21.26 -1.69 0.46
CA PHE A 93 20.16 -1.09 1.22
C PHE A 93 19.79 -1.90 2.47
N TYR A 94 19.86 -3.24 2.37
CA TYR A 94 19.52 -4.17 3.45
C TYR A 94 20.75 -4.74 4.18
N GLU A 95 21.91 -4.09 4.12
CA GLU A 95 23.17 -4.60 4.69
C GLU A 95 23.07 -4.99 6.18
N ASN A 96 22.20 -4.32 6.93
CA ASN A 96 21.99 -4.56 8.37
C ASN A 96 20.78 -5.47 8.68
N ASN A 97 20.10 -6.00 7.67
CA ASN A 97 18.92 -6.85 7.83
C ASN A 97 19.18 -8.26 7.29
N ILE A 98 19.59 -9.16 8.20
CA ILE A 98 19.97 -10.54 7.87
C ILE A 98 18.83 -11.29 7.15
N SER A 99 17.59 -11.14 7.62
CA SER A 99 16.43 -11.82 7.02
C SER A 99 16.19 -11.38 5.58
N GLU A 100 16.33 -10.08 5.29
CA GLU A 100 16.19 -9.59 3.92
C GLU A 100 17.36 -9.98 3.03
N LEU A 101 18.58 -10.06 3.57
CA LEU A 101 19.73 -10.58 2.81
C LEU A 101 19.55 -12.04 2.42
N GLU A 102 18.95 -12.86 3.29
CA GLU A 102 18.58 -14.25 2.97
C GLU A 102 17.52 -14.29 1.86
N ASN A 103 16.45 -13.50 1.97
CA ASN A 103 15.42 -13.38 0.94
C ASN A 103 15.99 -12.95 -0.43
N ILE A 104 16.96 -12.03 -0.44
CA ILE A 104 17.62 -11.56 -1.67
C ILE A 104 18.44 -12.68 -2.32
N ARG A 105 19.16 -13.48 -1.52
CA ARG A 105 19.93 -14.63 -2.02
C ARG A 105 18.99 -15.72 -2.55
N GLU A 106 17.91 -16.00 -1.82
CA GLU A 106 16.90 -16.95 -2.23
C GLU A 106 16.26 -16.53 -3.56
N PHE A 107 15.90 -15.26 -3.69
CA PHE A 107 15.42 -14.70 -4.95
C PHE A 107 16.43 -14.85 -6.09
N GLU A 108 17.72 -14.59 -5.84
CA GLU A 108 18.74 -14.73 -6.87
C GLU A 108 18.81 -16.16 -7.45
N HIS A 109 18.63 -17.17 -6.60
CA HIS A 109 18.72 -18.59 -6.99
C HIS A 109 17.40 -19.22 -7.46
N LEU A 110 16.27 -18.86 -6.84
CA LEU A 110 14.97 -19.53 -7.04
C LEU A 110 14.00 -18.75 -7.94
N TYR A 111 14.29 -17.48 -8.25
CA TYR A 111 13.41 -16.70 -9.11
C TYR A 111 13.43 -17.19 -10.56
N SER A 112 12.23 -17.36 -11.11
CA SER A 112 11.96 -17.60 -12.52
C SER A 112 10.75 -16.78 -12.98
N SER A 113 10.58 -16.60 -14.29
CA SER A 113 9.39 -15.94 -14.82
C SER A 113 8.10 -16.73 -14.56
N LEU A 114 8.17 -17.99 -14.14
CA LEU A 114 7.01 -18.85 -13.83
C LEU A 114 6.49 -18.66 -12.40
N ASN A 115 7.31 -18.20 -11.45
CA ASN A 115 6.90 -17.94 -10.05
C ASN A 115 6.87 -16.45 -9.69
N ALA A 116 6.89 -15.54 -10.67
CA ALA A 116 6.84 -14.10 -10.44
C ALA A 116 5.62 -13.66 -9.60
N LEU A 117 4.42 -14.22 -9.80
CA LEU A 117 3.27 -13.89 -8.95
C LEU A 117 3.45 -14.33 -7.50
N GLU A 118 4.12 -15.46 -7.24
CA GLU A 118 4.42 -15.90 -5.87
C GLU A 118 5.35 -14.89 -5.20
N TRP A 119 6.42 -14.45 -5.88
CA TRP A 119 7.32 -13.40 -5.38
C TRP A 119 6.64 -12.04 -5.21
N PHE A 120 5.63 -11.75 -6.03
CA PHE A 120 4.82 -10.54 -5.89
C PHE A 120 3.90 -10.60 -4.67
N PHE A 121 3.30 -11.75 -4.38
CA PHE A 121 2.44 -11.91 -3.23
C PHE A 121 3.19 -12.27 -1.95
N ASN A 122 4.45 -12.69 -2.01
CA ASN A 122 5.25 -12.85 -0.82
C ASN A 122 5.72 -11.45 -0.37
N GLU A 123 5.54 -11.11 0.91
CA GLU A 123 5.90 -9.81 1.51
C GLU A 123 7.43 -9.64 1.64
N THR A 124 8.13 -9.80 0.54
CA THR A 124 9.58 -9.75 0.40
C THR A 124 10.04 -8.35 0.01
N PHE A 125 11.36 -8.14 0.00
CA PHE A 125 11.95 -6.89 -0.49
C PHE A 125 11.44 -6.50 -1.88
N LEU A 126 11.19 -7.46 -2.76
CA LEU A 126 10.87 -7.21 -4.16
C LEU A 126 9.46 -6.61 -4.32
N TYR A 127 8.47 -7.18 -3.64
CA TYR A 127 7.12 -6.62 -3.57
C TYR A 127 7.17 -5.18 -3.04
N ARG A 128 7.79 -4.97 -1.87
CA ARG A 128 7.87 -3.64 -1.25
C ARG A 128 8.59 -2.64 -2.15
N LEU A 129 9.68 -3.05 -2.79
CA LEU A 129 10.46 -2.20 -3.69
C LEU A 129 9.64 -1.80 -4.92
N LEU A 130 8.90 -2.75 -5.51
CA LEU A 130 8.02 -2.48 -6.63
C LEU A 130 6.87 -1.54 -6.24
N ILE A 131 6.17 -1.85 -5.16
CA ILE A 131 5.03 -1.06 -4.68
C ILE A 131 5.50 0.35 -4.37
N LYS A 132 6.55 0.50 -3.55
CA LYS A 132 7.11 1.80 -3.21
C LYS A 132 7.51 2.57 -4.46
N SER A 133 8.19 1.94 -5.41
CA SER A 133 8.62 2.58 -6.66
C SER A 133 7.45 3.02 -7.54
N LEU A 134 6.36 2.26 -7.57
CA LEU A 134 5.12 2.65 -8.25
C LEU A 134 4.42 3.82 -7.56
N HIS A 135 4.39 3.84 -6.22
CA HIS A 135 3.86 4.98 -5.48
C HIS A 135 4.75 6.20 -5.71
N ILE A 136 6.06 6.15 -5.47
CA ILE A 136 6.91 7.34 -5.65
C ILE A 136 7.24 7.68 -7.11
N PHE A 137 6.80 6.85 -8.05
CA PHE A 137 7.13 6.93 -9.47
C PHE A 137 8.64 7.04 -9.73
N ASN A 138 9.42 6.20 -9.06
CA ASN A 138 10.86 6.14 -9.27
C ASN A 138 11.16 5.37 -10.56
N ILE A 139 11.32 6.11 -11.66
CA ILE A 139 11.52 5.54 -13.00
C ILE A 139 12.79 4.70 -13.07
N GLU A 140 13.87 5.08 -12.38
CA GLU A 140 15.13 4.32 -12.39
C GLU A 140 14.93 2.91 -11.80
N ILE A 141 14.30 2.82 -10.64
CA ILE A 141 14.02 1.53 -10.00
C ILE A 141 12.95 0.75 -10.78
N LEU A 142 11.92 1.43 -11.30
CA LEU A 142 10.90 0.79 -12.16
C LEU A 142 11.51 0.21 -13.43
N PHE A 143 12.50 0.90 -14.02
CA PHE A 143 13.24 0.41 -15.16
C PHE A 143 14.02 -0.85 -14.81
N LEU A 144 14.70 -0.89 -13.66
CA LEU A 144 15.39 -2.10 -13.19
C LEU A 144 14.42 -3.23 -12.86
N LEU A 145 13.22 -2.92 -12.37
CA LEU A 145 12.15 -3.88 -12.07
C LEU A 145 11.34 -4.31 -13.30
N ARG A 146 11.63 -3.80 -14.49
CA ARG A 146 10.79 -4.08 -15.68
C ARG A 146 10.74 -5.56 -16.04
N PHE A 147 11.79 -6.33 -15.78
CA PHE A 147 11.77 -7.79 -15.97
C PHE A 147 10.66 -8.43 -15.13
N PHE A 148 10.53 -7.99 -13.88
CA PHE A 148 9.55 -8.52 -12.94
C PHE A 148 8.13 -8.07 -13.32
N LEU A 149 7.97 -6.82 -13.76
CA LEU A 149 6.71 -6.31 -14.30
C LEU A 149 6.26 -7.09 -15.54
N GLN A 150 7.19 -7.41 -16.45
CA GLN A 150 6.92 -8.21 -17.65
C GLN A 150 6.49 -9.63 -17.29
N ASP A 151 7.20 -10.27 -16.36
CA ASP A 151 6.87 -11.62 -15.91
C ASP A 151 5.49 -11.66 -15.23
N ILE A 152 5.15 -10.67 -14.40
CA ILE A 152 3.81 -10.52 -13.81
C ILE A 152 2.75 -10.32 -14.91
N ASP A 153 2.97 -9.40 -15.85
CA ASP A 153 2.02 -9.14 -16.94
C ASP A 153 1.77 -10.39 -17.78
N GLN A 154 2.83 -11.14 -18.10
CA GLN A 154 2.73 -12.40 -18.83
C GLN A 154 1.93 -13.45 -18.05
N GLN A 155 2.17 -13.59 -16.75
CA GLN A 155 1.40 -14.52 -15.92
C GLN A 155 -0.08 -14.11 -15.81
N LEU A 156 -0.36 -12.82 -15.63
CA LEU A 156 -1.74 -12.32 -15.53
C LEU A 156 -2.51 -12.50 -16.84
N ARG A 157 -1.87 -12.31 -18.00
CA ARG A 157 -2.48 -12.59 -19.32
C ARG A 157 -2.84 -14.07 -19.51
N ASN A 158 -2.09 -14.97 -18.86
CA ASN A 158 -2.35 -16.40 -18.90
C ASN A 158 -3.46 -16.83 -17.92
N CYS A 159 -3.89 -15.95 -17.01
CA CYS A 159 -5.04 -16.21 -16.15
C CYS A 159 -6.35 -16.01 -16.94
N THR A 160 -7.29 -16.94 -16.80
CA THR A 160 -8.66 -16.76 -17.30
C THR A 160 -9.37 -15.72 -16.45
N ILE A 161 -9.52 -14.50 -16.98
CA ILE A 161 -10.26 -13.42 -16.31
C ILE A 161 -11.75 -13.66 -16.56
N VAL A 162 -12.47 -14.04 -15.50
CA VAL A 162 -13.92 -13.98 -15.47
C VAL A 162 -14.33 -12.58 -15.00
N SER A 163 -15.33 -11.98 -15.64
CA SER A 163 -15.88 -10.71 -15.17
C SER A 163 -16.58 -10.96 -13.83
N GLU A 164 -15.89 -10.64 -12.74
CA GLU A 164 -16.40 -10.81 -11.38
C GLU A 164 -16.52 -9.47 -10.67
N ARG A 165 -17.54 -9.37 -9.82
CA ARG A 165 -17.71 -8.20 -8.95
C ARG A 165 -16.88 -8.38 -7.70
N VAL A 166 -15.86 -7.56 -7.57
CA VAL A 166 -15.00 -7.47 -6.39
C VAL A 166 -15.24 -6.16 -5.64
N TYR A 167 -14.92 -6.15 -4.35
CA TYR A 167 -15.08 -4.99 -3.48
C TYR A 167 -13.74 -4.67 -2.82
N ARG A 168 -13.43 -3.37 -2.72
CA ARG A 168 -12.25 -2.86 -2.04
C ARG A 168 -12.60 -1.59 -1.27
N GLY A 169 -12.11 -1.48 -0.04
CA GLY A 169 -12.12 -0.23 0.71
C GLY A 169 -11.00 0.69 0.24
N GLN A 170 -11.30 1.98 0.09
CA GLN A 170 -10.29 2.99 -0.24
C GLN A 170 -10.59 4.26 0.56
N LEU A 171 -9.56 4.80 1.21
CA LEU A 171 -9.60 6.13 1.81
C LEU A 171 -9.45 7.16 0.68
N MET A 172 -10.29 8.19 0.70
CA MET A 172 -10.31 9.25 -0.32
C MET A 172 -10.62 10.59 0.34
N THR A 173 -10.10 11.69 -0.21
CA THR A 173 -10.56 13.04 0.15
C THR A 173 -11.93 13.32 -0.45
N ILE A 174 -12.59 14.36 0.07
CA ILE A 174 -13.85 14.87 -0.50
C ILE A 174 -13.63 15.29 -1.95
N ASP A 175 -12.54 16.02 -2.25
CA ASP A 175 -12.23 16.45 -3.62
C ASP A 175 -12.07 15.28 -4.60
N GLN A 176 -11.51 14.16 -4.15
CA GLN A 176 -11.39 12.95 -4.98
C GLN A 176 -12.74 12.28 -5.23
N ILE A 177 -13.61 12.25 -4.21
CA ILE A 177 -14.97 11.75 -4.36
C ILE A 177 -15.72 12.61 -5.36
N ASP A 178 -15.61 13.94 -5.25
CA ASP A 178 -16.23 14.90 -6.16
C ASP A 178 -15.69 14.73 -7.58
N PHE A 179 -14.37 14.56 -7.75
CA PHE A 179 -13.75 14.26 -9.04
C PHE A 179 -14.33 12.99 -9.67
N ILE A 180 -14.38 11.89 -8.91
CA ILE A 180 -14.96 10.62 -9.38
C ILE A 180 -16.42 10.83 -9.74
N GLN A 181 -17.21 11.48 -8.89
CA GLN A 181 -18.63 11.73 -9.14
C GLN A 181 -18.87 12.52 -10.44
N GLN A 182 -18.03 13.52 -10.71
CA GLN A 182 -18.11 14.31 -11.94
C GLN A 182 -17.73 13.50 -13.18
N SER A 183 -16.82 12.54 -13.04
CA SER A 183 -16.35 11.67 -14.13
C SER A 183 -17.12 10.36 -14.27
N ILE A 184 -18.17 10.09 -13.46
CA ILE A 184 -19.10 8.94 -13.66
C ILE A 184 -19.77 8.96 -15.04
N ASN A 185 -19.92 10.14 -15.65
CA ASN A 185 -20.46 10.26 -17.00
C ASN A 185 -19.48 9.77 -18.08
N ASP A 186 -18.17 9.71 -17.77
CA ASP A 186 -17.16 9.07 -18.59
C ASP A 186 -17.12 7.57 -18.25
N LYS A 187 -17.46 6.75 -19.24
CA LYS A 187 -17.98 5.37 -19.04
C LYS A 187 -17.08 4.37 -18.30
N TYR A 188 -15.79 4.67 -18.06
CA TYR A 188 -14.86 3.74 -17.40
C TYR A 188 -13.77 4.46 -16.61
N PHE A 189 -13.58 4.04 -15.36
CA PHE A 189 -12.38 4.33 -14.57
C PHE A 189 -11.44 3.13 -14.56
N ARG A 190 -10.15 3.37 -14.79
CA ARG A 190 -9.11 2.37 -14.55
C ARG A 190 -8.45 2.65 -13.20
N PHE A 191 -8.57 1.69 -12.29
CA PHE A 191 -7.79 1.68 -11.06
C PHE A 191 -6.52 0.88 -11.28
N ASN A 192 -5.42 1.55 -11.64
CA ASN A 192 -4.15 0.91 -12.01
C ASN A 192 -3.45 0.14 -10.86
N LEU A 193 -4.04 0.12 -9.66
CA LEU A 193 -3.48 -0.49 -8.46
C LEU A 193 -4.52 -1.25 -7.61
N PHE A 194 -5.65 -1.70 -8.19
CA PHE A 194 -6.73 -2.33 -7.41
C PHE A 194 -6.26 -3.45 -6.47
N ILE A 195 -5.25 -4.24 -6.87
CA ILE A 195 -4.74 -5.38 -6.09
C ILE A 195 -3.63 -4.97 -5.09
N ILE A 196 -2.92 -3.87 -5.34
CA ILE A 196 -1.61 -3.58 -4.73
C ILE A 196 -1.69 -3.09 -3.27
N ASP A 197 -2.86 -2.67 -2.79
CA ASP A 197 -3.00 -1.97 -1.51
C ASP A 197 -3.63 -2.84 -0.40
N ASN A 198 -3.99 -4.09 -0.69
CA ASN A 198 -4.78 -4.94 0.21
C ASN A 198 -4.00 -5.52 1.41
N ARG A 199 -2.73 -5.15 1.61
CA ARG A 199 -1.85 -5.83 2.58
C ARG A 199 -1.12 -4.92 3.56
N ILE A 200 -1.43 -3.62 3.60
CA ILE A 200 -0.84 -2.69 4.59
C ILE A 200 -1.66 -2.65 5.90
N THR A 201 -2.60 -3.57 6.09
CA THR A 201 -3.41 -3.62 7.32
C THR A 201 -3.58 -5.04 7.85
N GLU A 202 -2.56 -5.52 8.55
CA GLU A 202 -2.72 -6.25 9.81
C GLU A 202 -1.82 -5.62 10.88
#